data_AF-X1P158-F1
#
_entry.id   AF-X1P158-F1
#
_cell.length_a   1.000
_cell.length_b   1.000
_cell.length_c   1.000
_cell.angle_alpha   90.00
_cell.angle_beta   90.00
_cell.angle_gamma   90.00
#
_symmetry.space_group_name_H-M   'P 1'
#
loop_
_entity.id
_entity.type
_entity.pdbx_description
1 polymer ?
#
loop_
_entity_poly.entity_id
_entity_poly.type
_entity_poly.pdbx_seq_one_letter_code
_entity_poly.pdbx_strand_id
1 'polypeptide(L)'
;MPAKFDFHVHTMYSDGVGTAAAMAEAAEARGLEAVALTDHGPELSVGTPRGKLTPMLQDIRLAQEDAGIPVLAGIEANVVDEGGTIDV
;
A
#
# COMPACT_ATOMS: atom_id res chain seq x y z
N MET A 1 14.78 17.01 -11.10
CA MET A 1 14.19 17.14 -9.75
C MET A 1 13.78 15.74 -9.30
N PRO A 2 14.00 15.36 -8.03
CA PRO A 2 13.53 14.06 -7.54
C PRO A 2 12.00 13.98 -7.67
N ALA A 3 11.48 12.75 -7.80
CA ALA A 3 10.04 12.51 -7.77
C ALA A 3 9.47 13.01 -6.44
N LYS A 4 8.32 13.67 -6.50
CA LYS A 4 7.62 14.20 -5.32
C LYS A 4 6.65 13.21 -4.70
N PHE A 5 6.33 12.14 -5.40
CA PHE A 5 5.31 11.17 -5.01
C PHE A 5 5.80 9.76 -5.33
N ASP A 6 5.35 8.82 -4.51
CA ASP A 6 5.47 7.40 -4.80
C ASP A 6 4.11 6.74 -4.56
N PHE A 7 3.44 6.32 -5.64
CA PHE A 7 2.08 5.79 -5.57
C PHE A 7 2.03 4.28 -5.78
N HIS A 8 3.17 3.60 -5.65
CA HIS A 8 3.24 2.14 -5.75
C HIS A 8 4.26 1.59 -4.76
N VAL A 9 3.83 1.45 -3.49
CA VAL A 9 4.70 0.98 -2.39
C VAL A 9 4.01 -0.16 -1.67
N HIS A 10 4.74 -1.26 -1.43
CA HIS A 10 4.21 -2.44 -0.74
C HIS A 10 4.63 -2.47 0.72
N THR A 11 3.80 -3.10 1.54
CA THR A 11 4.04 -3.32 2.95
C THR A 11 4.23 -4.82 3.23
N MET A 12 4.41 -5.17 4.49
CA MET A 12 4.47 -6.57 4.92
C MET A 12 3.16 -7.35 4.76
N TYR A 13 2.09 -6.72 4.27
CA TYR A 13 0.84 -7.40 3.95
C TYR A 13 0.92 -8.23 2.67
N SER A 14 1.85 -7.90 1.75
CA SER A 14 2.17 -8.69 0.55
C SER A 14 3.66 -9.08 0.47
N ASP A 15 4.44 -8.49 -0.44
CA ASP A 15 5.86 -8.79 -0.68
C ASP A 15 6.82 -7.69 -0.18
N GLY A 16 6.29 -6.64 0.44
CA GLY A 16 7.07 -5.61 1.11
C GLY A 16 7.61 -6.10 2.46
N VAL A 17 8.52 -5.30 3.04
CA VAL A 17 9.17 -5.63 4.32
C VAL A 17 8.77 -4.71 5.47
N GLY A 18 8.20 -3.53 5.17
CA GLY A 18 7.86 -2.51 6.16
C GLY A 18 6.39 -2.56 6.58
N THR A 19 6.12 -2.12 7.80
CA THR A 19 4.74 -1.77 8.24
C THR A 19 4.26 -0.50 7.53
N ALA A 20 2.95 -0.25 7.49
CA ALA A 20 2.39 1.00 6.95
C ALA A 20 3.02 2.27 7.57
N ALA A 21 3.19 2.32 8.89
CA ALA A 21 3.83 3.43 9.59
C ALA A 21 5.28 3.66 9.12
N ALA A 22 6.11 2.61 9.12
CA ALA A 22 7.49 2.70 8.63
C ALA A 22 7.58 3.17 7.16
N MET A 23 6.61 2.82 6.31
CA MET A 23 6.58 3.29 4.91
C MET A 23 6.22 4.77 4.80
N ALA A 24 5.28 5.25 5.62
CA ALA A 24 4.97 6.67 5.73
C ALA A 24 6.17 7.48 6.24
N GLU A 25 6.80 7.05 7.34
CA GLU A 25 8.00 7.71 7.89
C GLU A 25 9.15 7.77 6.87
N ALA A 26 9.38 6.68 6.14
CA ALA A 26 10.41 6.63 5.11
C ALA A 26 10.10 7.59 3.94
N ALA A 27 8.84 7.72 3.55
CA ALA A 27 8.41 8.67 2.52
C ALA A 27 8.67 10.13 2.95
N GLU A 28 8.34 10.47 4.20
CA GLU A 28 8.61 11.80 4.77
C GLU A 28 10.10 12.11 4.85
N ALA A 29 10.90 11.17 5.35
CA ALA A 29 12.35 11.33 5.46
C ALA A 29 13.01 11.53 4.09
N ARG A 30 12.40 11.02 3.02
CA ARG A 30 12.83 11.22 1.62
C ARG A 30 12.34 12.53 1.00
N GLY A 31 11.51 13.31 1.72
CA GLY A 31 10.94 14.56 1.24
C GLY A 31 9.85 14.37 0.19
N LEU A 32 9.16 13.22 0.19
CA LEU A 32 7.96 13.05 -0.63
C LEU A 32 6.83 13.92 -0.10
N GLU A 33 5.96 14.35 -0.99
CA GLU A 33 4.76 15.14 -0.70
C GLU A 33 3.52 14.25 -0.50
N ALA A 34 3.56 12.98 -0.91
CA ALA A 34 2.57 11.94 -0.59
C ALA A 34 3.12 10.53 -0.93
N VAL A 35 2.51 9.50 -0.34
CA VAL A 35 2.79 8.08 -0.65
C VAL A 35 1.49 7.28 -0.73
N ALA A 36 1.43 6.26 -1.61
CA ALA A 36 0.37 5.27 -1.61
C ALA A 36 0.89 3.89 -1.23
N LEU A 37 0.16 3.22 -0.34
CA LEU A 37 0.42 1.84 0.06
C LEU A 37 -0.52 0.94 -0.75
N THR A 38 0.06 0.09 -1.61
CA THR A 38 -0.63 -0.62 -2.70
C THR A 38 -0.23 -2.08 -2.76
N ASP A 39 -0.31 -2.78 -1.63
CA ASP A 39 -0.01 -4.22 -1.57
C ASP A 39 -0.78 -5.05 -2.62
N HIS A 40 -0.19 -6.18 -3.03
CA HIS A 40 -0.80 -7.09 -4.00
C HIS A 40 -2.17 -7.61 -3.58
N GLY A 41 -3.05 -7.76 -4.57
CA GLY A 41 -4.35 -8.41 -4.41
C GLY A 41 -4.28 -9.91 -4.08
N PRO A 42 -5.37 -10.52 -3.60
CA PRO A 42 -5.36 -11.83 -2.95
C PRO A 42 -5.02 -13.05 -3.82
N GLU A 43 -5.19 -12.97 -5.14
CA GLU A 43 -5.02 -14.14 -6.03
C GLU A 43 -3.55 -14.37 -6.42
N LEU A 44 -2.66 -13.42 -6.13
CA LEU A 44 -1.22 -13.59 -6.32
C LEU A 44 -0.62 -14.43 -5.18
N SER A 45 0.39 -15.26 -5.49
CA SER A 45 1.05 -16.11 -4.46
C SER A 45 1.70 -15.33 -3.31
N VAL A 46 2.07 -14.07 -3.55
CA VAL A 46 2.59 -13.11 -2.56
C VAL A 46 1.55 -12.05 -2.19
N GLY A 47 0.29 -12.29 -2.56
CA GLY A 47 -0.84 -11.40 -2.38
C GLY A 47 -1.26 -11.24 -0.93
N THR A 48 -1.91 -10.11 -0.64
CA THR A 48 -2.53 -9.89 0.67
C THR A 48 -3.68 -10.87 0.87
N PRO A 49 -3.64 -11.75 1.89
CA PRO A 49 -4.73 -12.68 2.12
C PRO A 49 -6.05 -11.93 2.35
N ARG A 50 -7.18 -12.44 1.83
CA ARG A 50 -8.49 -11.75 1.95
C ARG A 50 -8.84 -11.35 3.40
N GLY A 51 -8.54 -12.21 4.37
CA GLY A 51 -8.78 -11.94 5.80
C GLY A 51 -7.85 -10.89 6.43
N LYS A 52 -6.85 -10.41 5.69
CA LYS A 52 -5.88 -9.39 6.10
C LYS A 52 -6.15 -8.01 5.49
N LEU A 53 -7.08 -7.89 4.54
CA LEU A 53 -7.44 -6.59 3.95
C LEU A 53 -7.97 -5.60 4.99
N THR A 54 -8.84 -6.03 5.91
CA THR A 54 -9.34 -5.15 6.97
C THR A 54 -8.23 -4.71 7.94
N PRO A 55 -7.39 -5.61 8.49
CA PRO A 55 -6.19 -5.22 9.25
C PRO A 55 -5.26 -4.27 8.49
N MET A 56 -5.00 -4.52 7.21
CA MET A 56 -4.18 -3.66 6.37
C MET A 56 -4.73 -2.23 6.31
N LEU A 57 -6.03 -2.08 6.02
CA LEU A 57 -6.68 -0.78 5.98
C LEU A 57 -6.68 -0.08 7.36
N GLN A 58 -6.77 -0.84 8.46
CA GLN A 58 -6.65 -0.29 9.81
C GLN A 58 -5.23 0.23 10.10
N ASP A 59 -4.19 -0.51 9.72
CA ASP A 59 -2.81 -0.07 9.89
C ASP A 59 -2.48 1.14 9.03
N ILE A 60 -2.98 1.17 7.78
CA ILE A 60 -2.86 2.36 6.91
C ILE A 60 -3.58 3.54 7.55
N ARG A 61 -4.78 3.32 8.11
CA ARG A 61 -5.53 4.39 8.78
C ARG A 61 -4.79 4.98 9.97
N LEU A 62 -4.12 4.15 10.78
CA LEU A 62 -3.27 4.63 11.87
C LEU A 62 -2.08 5.42 11.33
N ALA A 63 -1.41 4.92 10.29
CA ALA A 63 -0.32 5.66 9.64
C ALA A 63 -0.77 7.02 9.07
N GLN A 64 -2.01 7.12 8.56
CA GLN A 64 -2.59 8.39 8.11
C GLN A 64 -2.80 9.40 9.24
N GLU A 65 -3.03 8.95 10.47
CA GLU A 65 -3.25 9.81 11.63
C GLU A 65 -1.93 10.39 12.17
N ASP A 66 -0.83 9.65 12.01
CA ASP A 66 0.50 10.04 12.49
C ASP A 66 1.34 10.77 11.43
N ALA A 67 1.07 10.54 10.14
CA ALA A 67 1.86 11.11 9.05
C ALA A 67 1.64 12.63 8.86
N GLY A 68 2.73 13.36 8.65
CA GLY A 68 2.76 14.75 8.18
C GLY A 68 2.53 14.92 6.68
N ILE A 69 2.47 13.83 5.90
CA ILE A 69 2.10 13.83 4.48
C ILE A 69 0.89 12.93 4.20
N PRO A 70 0.13 13.16 3.11
CA PRO A 70 -0.92 12.25 2.68
C PRO A 70 -0.39 10.83 2.44
N VAL A 71 -0.97 9.88 3.19
CA VAL A 71 -0.82 8.45 2.97
C VAL A 71 -2.11 7.93 2.35
N LEU A 72 -2.01 7.32 1.17
CA LEU A 72 -3.15 6.77 0.44
C LEU A 72 -3.25 5.26 0.65
N ALA A 73 -4.46 4.78 0.85
CA ALA A 73 -4.75 3.35 0.84
C ALA A 73 -5.11 2.91 -0.57
N GLY A 74 -4.42 1.90 -1.08
CA GLY A 74 -4.70 1.27 -2.36
C GLY A 74 -4.42 -0.24 -2.31
N ILE A 75 -4.54 -0.87 -3.47
CA ILE A 75 -4.24 -2.28 -3.70
C ILE A 75 -3.75 -2.40 -5.14
N GLU A 76 -2.68 -3.16 -5.36
CA GLU A 76 -2.29 -3.61 -6.69
C GLU A 76 -3.19 -4.78 -7.08
N ALA A 77 -4.36 -4.46 -7.64
CA ALA A 77 -5.37 -5.45 -8.03
C ALA A 77 -4.96 -6.19 -9.30
N ASN A 78 -5.04 -7.52 -9.28
CA ASN A 78 -4.78 -8.35 -10.44
C ASN A 78 -6.02 -8.38 -11.35
N VAL A 79 -5.82 -8.27 -12.66
CA VAL A 79 -6.86 -8.61 -13.64
C VAL A 79 -6.83 -10.12 -13.85
N VAL A 80 -7.90 -10.81 -13.47
CA VAL A 80 -7.93 -12.29 -13.38
C VAL A 80 -8.55 -12.98 -14.60
N ASP A 81 -9.19 -12.23 -15.50
CA ASP A 81 -9.76 -12.74 -16.74
C ASP A 81 -9.77 -11.69 -17.86
N GLU A 82 -10.09 -12.13 -19.09
CA GLU A 82 -10.19 -11.26 -20.27
C GLU A 82 -11.38 -10.28 -20.20
N GLY A 83 -12.31 -10.50 -19.25
CA GLY A 83 -13.44 -9.63 -18.98
C GLY A 83 -13.09 -8.43 -18.10
N GLY A 84 -11.89 -8.39 -17.53
CA GLY A 84 -11.44 -7.32 -16.64
C GLY A 84 -11.86 -7.49 -15.18
N THR A 85 -12.29 -8.69 -14.77
CA THR A 85 -12.54 -8.98 -13.35
C THR A 85 -11.25 -8.77 -12.55
N ILE A 86 -11.38 -8.20 -11.35
CA ILE A 86 -10.26 -8.02 -10.42
C ILE A 86 -10.40 -8.92 -9.18
N ASP A 87 -9.31 -9.13 -8.46
CA ASP A 87 -9.24 -10.05 -7.34
C ASP A 87 -9.73 -9.50 -5.98
N VAL A 88 -10.18 -8.25 -5.93
CA VAL A 88 -10.66 -7.55 -4.73
C VAL A 88 -12.12 -7.12 -4.80
#